data_AF-A0A4Q2S8W6-F1
#
_entry.id   AF-A0A4Q2S8W6-F1
#
_cell.length_a   1.000
_cell.length_b   1.000
_cell.length_c   1.000
_cell.angle_alpha   90.00
_cell.angle_beta   90.00
_cell.angle_gamma   90.00
#
_symmetry.space_group_name_H-M   'P 1'
#
loop_
_entity.id
_entity.type
_entity.pdbx_description
1 polymer ?
#
loop_
_entity_poly.entity_id
_entity_poly.type
_entity_poly.pdbx_seq_one_letter_code
_entity_poly.pdbx_strand_id
1 'polypeptide(L)'
;MKRTTRTATSLAALSLGVATVVLAPAAAQAKPDTDCMRAGISTLKAEGLFSTVAKSGLPIAAAVAYGVAPREGTDVASLPDPLPLSVVLADHRAGDDSLFIYPWC
;
A
#
# COMPACT_ATOMS: atom_id res chain seq x y z
N MET A 1 -64.36 -4.74 -35.95
CA MET A 1 -64.54 -3.88 -34.76
C MET A 1 -64.87 -4.75 -33.56
N LYS A 2 -64.38 -4.35 -32.37
CA LYS A 2 -64.56 -4.91 -31.01
C LYS A 2 -63.49 -5.90 -30.51
N ARG A 3 -62.51 -5.26 -29.83
CA ARG A 3 -61.60 -5.80 -28.81
C ARG A 3 -62.40 -6.39 -27.64
N THR A 4 -61.91 -7.43 -26.97
CA THR A 4 -61.95 -7.52 -25.50
C THR A 4 -60.86 -8.47 -25.01
N THR A 5 -59.96 -7.88 -24.22
CA THR A 5 -58.76 -8.43 -23.59
C THR A 5 -59.15 -9.15 -22.28
N ARG A 6 -58.50 -10.27 -21.95
CA ARG A 6 -58.34 -10.70 -20.55
C ARG A 6 -56.87 -11.03 -20.29
N THR A 7 -56.22 -10.07 -19.65
CA THR A 7 -54.91 -10.15 -19.02
C THR A 7 -54.94 -11.14 -17.86
N ALA A 8 -54.10 -12.17 -17.91
CA ALA A 8 -53.79 -13.03 -16.78
C ALA A 8 -52.43 -12.60 -16.20
N THR A 9 -52.50 -11.93 -15.06
CA THR A 9 -51.40 -11.44 -14.25
C THR A 9 -50.60 -12.62 -13.70
N SER A 10 -49.38 -12.84 -14.19
CA SER A 10 -48.43 -13.75 -13.55
C SER A 10 -47.43 -12.92 -12.74
N LEU A 11 -47.40 -13.19 -11.44
CA LEU A 11 -46.64 -12.47 -10.44
C LEU A 11 -45.14 -12.43 -10.78
N ALA A 12 -44.58 -11.23 -10.73
CA ALA A 12 -43.16 -11.01 -10.62
C ALA A 12 -42.68 -11.54 -9.26
N ALA A 13 -41.91 -12.64 -9.29
CA ALA A 13 -41.10 -13.07 -8.15
C ALA A 13 -39.74 -12.36 -8.26
N LEU A 14 -39.63 -11.19 -7.65
CA LEU A 14 -38.32 -10.62 -7.31
C LEU A 14 -37.73 -11.46 -6.16
N SER A 15 -36.92 -12.46 -6.51
CA SER A 15 -36.03 -13.08 -5.54
C SER A 15 -34.98 -12.04 -5.15
N LEU A 16 -35.16 -11.43 -3.97
CA LEU A 16 -34.07 -10.77 -3.26
C LEU A 16 -33.01 -11.85 -2.96
N GLY A 17 -32.04 -11.99 -3.86
CA GLY A 17 -30.80 -12.68 -3.57
C GLY A 17 -30.07 -11.89 -2.50
N VAL A 18 -30.14 -12.35 -1.26
CA VAL A 18 -29.31 -11.86 -0.16
C VAL A 18 -27.87 -12.18 -0.56
N ALA A 19 -27.16 -11.18 -1.08
CA ALA A 19 -25.72 -11.27 -1.26
C ALA A 19 -25.11 -11.42 0.14
N THR A 20 -24.73 -12.63 0.51
CA THR A 20 -23.86 -12.88 1.66
C THR A 20 -22.52 -12.24 1.34
N VAL A 21 -22.36 -10.97 1.73
CA VAL A 21 -21.06 -10.30 1.75
C VAL A 21 -20.24 -11.07 2.78
N VAL A 22 -19.43 -12.00 2.31
CA VAL A 22 -18.38 -12.61 3.11
C VAL A 22 -17.42 -11.47 3.44
N LEU A 23 -17.61 -10.86 4.61
CA LEU A 23 -16.63 -9.96 5.20
C LEU A 23 -15.41 -10.83 5.54
N ALA A 24 -14.48 -10.92 4.59
CA ALA A 24 -13.15 -11.43 4.89
C ALA A 24 -12.60 -10.62 6.08
N PRO A 25 -12.00 -11.27 7.09
CA PRO A 25 -11.38 -10.54 8.18
C PRO A 25 -10.33 -9.61 7.58
N ALA A 26 -10.52 -8.31 7.76
CA ALA A 26 -9.47 -7.36 7.46
C ALA A 26 -8.26 -7.76 8.31
N ALA A 27 -7.12 -8.02 7.67
CA ALA A 27 -5.87 -8.24 8.39
C ALA A 27 -5.69 -7.08 9.37
N ALA A 28 -5.45 -7.40 10.64
CA ALA A 28 -5.19 -6.38 11.64
C ALA A 28 -3.95 -5.61 11.17
N GLN A 29 -4.15 -4.35 10.79
CA GLN A 29 -3.05 -3.52 10.32
C GLN A 29 -2.07 -3.37 11.48
N ALA A 30 -0.86 -3.90 11.32
CA ALA A 30 0.18 -3.80 12.33
C ALA A 30 0.36 -2.33 12.71
N LYS A 31 0.61 -2.08 14.00
CA LYS A 31 0.89 -0.72 14.46
C LYS A 31 2.08 -0.16 13.65
N PRO A 32 2.04 1.09 13.19
CA PRO A 32 3.16 1.68 12.46
C PRO A 32 4.48 1.53 13.21
N ASP A 33 5.50 1.05 12.52
CA ASP A 33 6.84 0.91 13.08
C ASP A 33 7.53 2.27 13.14
N THR A 34 7.36 2.94 14.27
CA THR A 34 8.00 4.23 14.51
C THR A 34 9.47 4.11 14.90
N ASP A 35 9.93 2.93 15.32
CA ASP A 35 11.32 2.70 15.69
C ASP A 35 12.17 2.58 14.43
N CYS A 36 11.76 1.74 13.48
CA CYS A 36 12.37 1.64 12.15
C CYS A 36 12.37 3.02 11.44
N MET A 37 11.24 3.73 11.45
CA MET A 37 11.16 5.09 10.89
C MET A 37 12.15 6.06 11.53
N ARG A 38 12.27 6.07 12.87
CA ARG A 38 13.22 6.95 13.57
C ARG A 38 14.67 6.57 13.26
N ALA A 39 14.98 5.28 13.22
CA ALA A 39 16.30 4.78 12.86
C ALA A 39 16.68 5.23 11.43
N GLY A 40 15.77 5.09 10.46
CA GLY A 40 15.99 5.57 9.09
C GLY A 40 16.22 7.08 9.00
N ILE A 41 15.43 7.89 9.73
CA ILE A 41 15.66 9.33 9.82
C ILE A 41 17.04 9.63 10.44
N SER A 42 17.45 8.87 11.45
CA SER A 42 18.76 9.02 12.08
C SER A 42 19.89 8.70 11.11
N THR A 43 19.79 7.61 10.34
CA THR A 43 20.76 7.25 9.30
C THR A 43 20.87 8.35 8.26
N LEU A 44 19.74 8.83 7.71
CA LEU A 44 19.75 9.93 6.74
C LEU A 44 20.38 11.21 7.30
N LYS A 45 20.22 11.49 8.59
CA LYS A 45 20.84 12.64 9.25
C LYS A 45 22.35 12.44 9.45
N ALA A 46 22.77 11.24 9.87
CA ALA A 46 24.18 10.91 10.09
C ALA A 46 25.00 11.03 8.81
N GLU A 47 24.41 10.63 7.67
CA GLU A 47 25.02 10.73 6.34
C GLU A 47 24.89 12.12 5.71
N GLY A 48 24.26 13.09 6.40
CA GLY A 48 24.00 14.43 5.86
C GLY A 48 23.00 14.47 4.70
N LEU A 49 22.29 13.37 4.44
CA LEU A 49 21.39 13.20 3.29
C LEU A 49 19.95 13.66 3.54
N PHE A 50 19.53 13.80 4.81
CA PHE A 50 18.13 14.04 5.15
C PHE A 50 17.51 15.23 4.39
N SER A 51 18.23 16.36 4.33
CA SER A 51 17.75 17.55 3.60
C SER A 51 17.68 17.36 2.09
N THR A 52 18.59 16.57 1.51
CA THR A 52 18.60 16.24 0.08
C THR A 52 17.43 15.33 -0.26
N VAL A 53 17.23 14.26 0.53
CA VAL A 53 16.12 13.32 0.35
C VAL A 53 14.76 14.02 0.56
N ALA A 54 14.67 14.93 1.51
CA ALA A 54 13.45 15.71 1.72
C ALA A 54 13.07 16.60 0.52
N LYS A 55 14.05 17.07 -0.26
CA LYS A 55 13.82 17.95 -1.41
C LYS A 55 13.64 17.19 -2.72
N SER A 56 14.43 16.14 -2.91
CA SER A 56 14.61 15.48 -4.21
C SER A 56 14.30 14.00 -4.20
N GLY A 57 13.97 13.42 -3.04
CA GLY A 57 13.78 11.99 -2.86
C GLY A 57 15.09 11.21 -2.70
N LEU A 58 14.97 9.92 -2.44
CA LEU A 58 16.06 8.98 -2.26
C LEU A 58 16.20 8.13 -3.53
N PRO A 59 17.30 8.29 -4.30
CA PRO A 59 17.56 7.40 -5.43
C PRO A 59 17.67 5.96 -4.95
N ILE A 60 17.02 5.02 -5.65
CA ILE A 60 17.01 3.60 -5.23
C ILE A 60 18.44 3.05 -5.22
N ALA A 61 19.26 3.41 -6.22
CA ALA A 61 20.68 3.03 -6.27
C ALA A 61 21.47 3.55 -5.05
N ALA A 62 21.15 4.75 -4.56
CA ALA A 62 21.78 5.29 -3.35
C ALA A 62 21.34 4.50 -2.11
N ALA A 63 20.06 4.17 -1.98
CA ALA A 63 19.56 3.33 -0.88
C ALA A 63 20.29 1.97 -0.85
N VAL A 64 20.45 1.33 -2.01
CA VAL A 64 21.18 0.05 -2.14
C VAL A 64 22.64 0.18 -1.72
N ALA A 65 23.30 1.30 -2.05
CA ALA A 65 24.66 1.58 -1.60
C ALA A 65 24.77 1.69 -0.05
N TYR A 66 23.67 2.01 0.64
CA TYR A 66 23.57 2.02 2.11
C TYR A 66 23.07 0.69 2.70
N GLY A 67 23.06 -0.40 1.91
CA GLY A 67 22.70 -1.73 2.37
C GLY A 67 21.20 -2.02 2.39
N VAL A 68 20.38 -1.14 1.81
CA VAL A 68 18.95 -1.40 1.62
C VAL A 68 18.75 -2.40 0.50
N ALA A 69 17.92 -3.42 0.70
CA ALA A 69 17.62 -4.42 -0.31
C ALA A 69 16.11 -4.52 -0.55
N PRO A 70 15.62 -4.70 -1.78
CA PRO A 70 14.22 -5.00 -2.01
C PRO A 70 13.85 -6.37 -1.41
N ARG A 71 12.66 -6.49 -0.82
CA ARG A 71 12.11 -7.79 -0.42
C ARG A 71 11.72 -8.61 -1.64
N GLU A 72 11.66 -9.93 -1.48
CA GLU A 72 11.18 -10.84 -2.52
C GLU A 72 9.79 -10.41 -3.02
N GLY A 73 9.61 -10.40 -4.35
CA GLY A 73 8.36 -9.98 -4.98
C GLY A 73 8.18 -8.47 -5.13
N THR A 74 9.09 -7.64 -4.62
CA THR A 74 9.05 -6.18 -4.82
C THR A 74 9.34 -5.84 -6.28
N ASP A 75 8.37 -5.26 -6.99
CA ASP A 75 8.58 -4.72 -8.34
C ASP A 75 9.24 -3.34 -8.28
N VAL A 76 10.56 -3.34 -8.10
CA VAL A 76 11.37 -2.10 -8.01
C VAL A 76 11.23 -1.22 -9.26
N ALA A 77 11.01 -1.82 -10.43
CA ALA A 77 10.89 -1.07 -11.69
C ALA A 77 9.59 -0.25 -11.78
N SER A 78 8.57 -0.63 -11.00
CA SER A 78 7.31 0.12 -10.89
C SER A 78 7.37 1.31 -9.92
N LEU A 79 8.43 1.41 -9.12
CA LEU A 79 8.54 2.43 -8.09
C LEU A 79 9.05 3.76 -8.65
N PRO A 80 8.64 4.90 -8.06
CA PRO A 80 9.27 6.19 -8.36
C PRO A 80 10.76 6.16 -8.03
N ASP A 81 11.59 6.69 -8.93
CA ASP A 81 13.02 6.90 -8.69
C ASP A 81 13.38 8.34 -9.09
N PRO A 82 13.74 9.23 -8.14
CA PRO A 82 13.95 8.98 -6.70
C PRO A 82 12.67 8.70 -5.91
N LEU A 83 12.77 7.87 -4.86
CA LEU A 83 11.66 7.62 -3.93
C LEU A 83 11.36 8.89 -3.13
N PRO A 84 10.12 9.44 -3.18
CA PRO A 84 9.75 10.60 -2.37
C PRO A 84 9.92 10.31 -0.88
N LEU A 85 10.32 11.31 -0.08
CA LEU A 85 10.50 11.11 1.37
C LEU A 85 9.22 10.56 2.04
N SER A 86 8.03 10.95 1.58
CA SER A 86 6.76 10.39 2.09
C SER A 86 6.64 8.89 1.86
N VAL A 87 7.09 8.38 0.70
CA VAL A 87 7.10 6.95 0.38
C VAL A 87 8.14 6.24 1.24
N VAL A 88 9.35 6.80 1.37
CA VAL A 88 10.40 6.23 2.23
C VAL A 88 9.92 6.10 3.67
N LEU A 89 9.31 7.14 4.23
CA LEU A 89 8.80 7.11 5.61
C LEU A 89 7.60 6.17 5.77
N ALA A 90 6.75 6.04 4.75
CA ALA A 90 5.65 5.07 4.77
C ALA A 90 6.19 3.63 4.76
N ASP A 91 7.21 3.36 3.96
CA ASP A 91 7.84 2.04 3.87
C ASP A 91 8.49 1.63 5.20
N HIS A 92 9.21 2.55 5.85
CA HIS A 92 9.76 2.29 7.20
C HIS A 92 8.67 2.02 8.23
N ARG A 93 7.51 2.69 8.14
CA ARG A 93 6.39 2.47 9.06
C ARG A 93 5.70 1.13 8.83
N ALA A 94 5.88 0.51 7.67
CA ALA A 94 5.34 -0.80 7.37
C ALA A 94 6.11 -1.93 8.09
N GLY A 95 7.33 -1.67 8.58
CA GLY A 95 8.11 -2.65 9.36
C GLY A 95 8.35 -3.93 8.57
N ASP A 96 7.84 -5.07 9.03
CA ASP A 96 7.95 -6.35 8.34
C ASP A 96 7.22 -6.38 6.99
N ASP A 97 6.20 -5.52 6.80
CA ASP A 97 5.45 -5.37 5.56
C ASP A 97 6.07 -4.35 4.57
N SER A 98 7.25 -3.83 4.88
CA SER A 98 7.97 -2.89 4.00
C SER A 98 8.36 -3.52 2.66
N LEU A 99 8.44 -2.72 1.60
CA LEU A 99 8.98 -3.14 0.30
C LEU A 99 10.48 -3.38 0.36
N PHE A 100 11.19 -2.65 1.24
CA PHE A 100 12.63 -2.77 1.39
C PHE A 100 13.02 -3.29 2.77
N ILE A 101 14.05 -4.14 2.80
CA ILE A 101 14.80 -4.51 4.00
C ILE A 101 15.79 -3.38 4.28
N TYR A 102 15.62 -2.73 5.42
CA TYR A 102 16.51 -1.70 5.91
C TYR A 102 17.43 -2.28 6.98
N PRO A 103 18.76 -2.13 6.92
CA PRO A 103 19.69 -2.78 7.88
C PRO A 103 19.70 -2.17 9.29
N TRP A 104 19.01 -1.04 9.49
CA TRP A 104 18.76 -0.41 10.78
C TRP A 104 17.38 -0.73 11.35
N CYS A 105 16.62 -1.51 10.59
CA CYS A 105 15.47 -2.27 11.01
C CYS A 105 15.90 -3.76 10.95
#